data_AF-F3AFX6-F1
#
_entry.id   AF-F3AFX6-F1
#
_cell.length_a   1.000
_cell.length_b   1.000
_cell.length_c   1.000
_cell.angle_alpha   90.00
_cell.angle_beta   90.00
_cell.angle_gamma   90.00
#
_symmetry.space_group_name_H-M   'P 1'
#
loop_
_entity.id
_entity.type
_entity.pdbx_description
1 polymer ?
#
loop_
_entity_poly.entity_id
_entity_poly.type
_entity_poly.pdbx_seq_one_letter_code
_entity_poly.pdbx_strand_id
1 'polypeptide(L)'
;MRYAELLEKEMFDDIVVFSVSEPGAMGPGGVMTFYKKNGECFSVDYLSETTPYASIKNLFPVLRECYWDGPMSTELAAARTIIIGDSSDDKETCVPEGWRHIYLDFGNHLAVKKEFYQAVKEVFGDKSNCDITFWWADMLDGAYFASKILELEESYHEQKKKDEVLAKTIAELQKNSEYIRKVKEASGNLDKMMDVLEEFSGIRMSWLELKQFGFRQAEMD
;
A
#
# COMPACT_ATOMS: atom_id res chain seq x y z
N MET A 1 20.54 9.08 -8.09
CA MET A 1 19.67 8.12 -8.80
C MET A 1 20.46 7.48 -9.95
N ARG A 2 20.50 6.15 -10.03
CA ARG A 2 21.27 5.40 -11.05
C ARG A 2 20.31 4.89 -12.12
N TYR A 3 20.52 5.29 -13.37
CA TYR A 3 19.79 4.73 -14.51
C TYR A 3 20.41 3.39 -14.91
N ALA A 4 19.58 2.38 -15.09
CA ALA A 4 19.99 1.08 -15.60
C ALA A 4 19.86 1.07 -17.13
N GLU A 5 20.97 0.82 -17.80
CA GLU A 5 21.04 0.71 -19.27
C GLU A 5 20.96 -0.74 -19.75
N LEU A 6 20.93 -1.70 -18.82
CA LEU A 6 20.75 -3.13 -19.07
C LEU A 6 19.79 -3.68 -18.01
N LEU A 7 18.88 -4.56 -18.42
CA LEU A 7 17.96 -5.23 -17.51
C LEU A 7 18.46 -6.64 -17.18
N GLU A 8 18.70 -6.89 -15.89
CA GLU A 8 18.99 -8.21 -15.36
C GLU A 8 17.85 -8.64 -14.44
N LYS A 9 17.58 -9.95 -14.36
CA LYS A 9 16.42 -10.47 -13.64
C LYS A 9 16.52 -10.17 -12.13
N GLU A 10 17.73 -10.32 -11.60
CA GLU A 10 18.09 -10.19 -10.18
C GLU A 10 17.93 -8.75 -9.68
N MET A 11 17.87 -7.76 -10.58
CA MET A 11 17.59 -6.37 -10.22
C MET A 11 16.17 -6.20 -9.66
N PHE A 12 15.24 -7.04 -10.10
CA PHE A 12 13.83 -6.99 -9.71
C PHE A 12 13.49 -7.92 -8.55
N ASP A 13 14.50 -8.59 -7.97
CA ASP A 13 14.32 -9.32 -6.72
C ASP A 13 14.17 -8.34 -5.55
N ASP A 14 13.32 -8.69 -4.60
CA ASP A 14 13.13 -7.93 -3.36
C ASP A 14 12.71 -6.45 -3.53
N ILE A 15 12.06 -6.09 -4.63
CA ILE A 15 11.40 -4.77 -4.75
C ILE A 15 10.31 -4.64 -3.67
N VAL A 16 10.29 -3.49 -3.01
CA VAL A 16 9.27 -3.14 -1.98
C VAL A 16 8.48 -1.88 -2.31
N VAL A 17 9.08 -0.97 -3.07
CA VAL A 17 8.43 0.23 -3.60
C VAL A 17 8.88 0.42 -5.04
N PHE A 18 7.96 0.80 -5.92
CA PHE A 18 8.32 1.30 -7.25
C PHE A 18 7.42 2.44 -7.68
N SER A 19 7.94 3.33 -8.51
CA SER A 19 7.19 4.41 -9.14
C SER A 19 6.98 4.15 -10.63
N VAL A 20 5.89 4.69 -11.16
CA VAL A 20 5.62 4.79 -12.59
C VAL A 20 5.19 6.22 -12.88
N SER A 21 5.84 6.86 -13.84
CA SER A 21 5.44 8.16 -14.34
C SER A 21 4.95 7.99 -15.77
N GLU A 22 3.64 8.11 -15.98
CA GLU A 22 2.97 7.92 -17.26
C GLU A 22 3.63 8.71 -18.42
N PRO A 23 3.46 8.29 -19.68
CA PRO A 23 3.91 9.08 -20.82
C PRO A 23 3.27 10.48 -20.79
N GLY A 24 4.11 11.52 -20.70
CA GLY A 24 3.63 12.90 -20.59
C GLY A 24 3.31 13.38 -19.17
N ALA A 25 3.55 12.55 -18.15
CA ALA A 25 3.48 12.96 -16.75
C ALA A 25 4.39 14.17 -16.48
N MET A 26 3.95 15.05 -15.58
CA MET A 26 4.82 16.16 -15.15
C MET A 26 5.93 15.62 -14.25
N GLY A 27 7.18 15.89 -14.61
CA GLY A 27 8.35 15.33 -13.93
C GLY A 27 9.01 14.24 -14.77
N PRO A 28 9.39 13.07 -14.20
CA PRO A 28 10.15 12.05 -14.90
C PRO A 28 9.27 11.16 -15.79
N GLY A 29 8.45 11.76 -16.67
CA GLY A 29 7.56 11.00 -17.56
C GLY A 29 8.31 9.97 -18.41
N GLY A 30 7.79 8.75 -18.49
CA GLY A 30 8.46 7.64 -19.16
C GLY A 30 9.51 6.92 -18.31
N VAL A 31 9.60 7.24 -17.01
CA VAL A 31 10.56 6.60 -16.09
C VAL A 31 9.83 5.74 -15.07
N MET A 32 10.42 4.58 -14.77
CA MET A 32 10.11 3.80 -13.58
C MET A 32 11.31 3.81 -12.64
N THR A 33 11.05 3.89 -11.33
CA THR A 33 12.10 3.79 -10.31
C THR A 33 11.74 2.70 -9.33
N PHE A 34 12.70 1.86 -8.94
CA PHE A 34 12.51 0.70 -8.09
C PHE A 34 13.39 0.82 -6.86
N TYR A 35 12.84 0.46 -5.70
CA TYR A 35 13.52 0.45 -4.41
C TYR A 35 13.45 -0.95 -3.79
N LYS A 36 14.62 -1.50 -3.49
CA LYS A 36 14.81 -2.85 -2.96
C LYS A 36 14.83 -2.87 -1.44
N LYS A 37 14.64 -4.06 -0.86
CA LYS A 37 14.73 -4.26 0.59
C LYS A 37 16.05 -3.79 1.20
N ASN A 38 17.15 -3.94 0.49
CA ASN A 38 18.48 -3.56 0.95
C ASN A 38 18.77 -2.05 0.80
N GLY A 39 17.81 -1.25 0.32
CA GLY A 39 17.99 0.18 0.05
C GLY A 39 18.61 0.49 -1.31
N GLU A 40 18.95 -0.52 -2.12
CA GLU A 40 19.36 -0.27 -3.49
C GLU A 40 18.19 0.29 -4.30
N CYS A 41 18.48 1.36 -5.06
CA CYS A 41 17.52 2.04 -5.91
C CYS A 41 18.07 2.18 -7.32
N PHE A 42 17.22 1.93 -8.32
CA PHE A 42 17.56 2.13 -9.73
C PHE A 42 16.36 2.61 -10.53
N SER A 43 16.62 3.31 -11.63
CA SER A 43 15.60 3.83 -12.53
C SER A 43 15.81 3.33 -13.95
N VAL A 44 14.73 3.23 -14.72
CA VAL A 44 14.73 2.81 -16.12
C VAL A 44 13.85 3.75 -16.94
N ASP A 45 14.31 4.09 -18.13
CA ASP A 45 13.49 4.76 -19.14
C ASP A 45 12.72 3.68 -19.91
N TYR A 46 11.45 3.49 -19.59
CA TYR A 46 10.64 2.43 -20.18
C TYR A 46 10.10 2.75 -21.58
N LEU A 47 10.32 3.99 -22.05
CA LEU A 47 10.04 4.42 -23.41
C LEU A 47 11.24 4.18 -24.35
N SER A 48 12.42 3.89 -23.80
CA SER A 48 13.60 3.56 -24.58
C SER A 48 13.50 2.19 -25.26
N GLU A 49 14.22 2.03 -26.38
CA GLU A 49 14.37 0.73 -27.06
C GLU A 49 15.17 -0.29 -26.23
N THR A 50 16.02 0.20 -25.34
CA THR A 50 16.95 -0.62 -24.54
C THR A 50 16.26 -1.27 -23.34
N THR A 51 15.40 -0.52 -22.65
CA THR A 51 14.68 -0.99 -21.45
C THR A 51 13.17 -0.85 -21.59
N PRO A 52 12.54 -1.36 -22.67
CA PRO A 52 11.14 -1.10 -22.95
C PRO A 52 10.23 -1.73 -21.90
N TYR A 53 9.06 -1.12 -21.67
CA TYR A 53 8.08 -1.57 -20.67
C TYR A 53 7.73 -3.06 -20.77
N ALA A 54 7.64 -3.62 -21.98
CA ALA A 54 7.38 -5.03 -22.19
C ALA A 54 8.48 -5.95 -21.62
N SER A 55 9.75 -5.56 -21.72
CA SER A 55 10.88 -6.29 -21.15
C SER A 55 10.87 -6.22 -19.63
N ILE A 56 10.60 -5.04 -19.07
CA ILE A 56 10.47 -4.85 -17.62
C ILE A 56 9.33 -5.73 -17.07
N LYS A 57 8.16 -5.73 -17.72
CA LYS A 57 7.02 -6.61 -17.37
C LYS A 57 7.32 -8.11 -17.39
N ASN A 58 8.30 -8.53 -18.18
CA ASN A 58 8.73 -9.93 -18.21
C ASN A 58 9.64 -10.29 -17.04
N LEU A 59 10.47 -9.35 -16.60
CA LEU A 59 11.41 -9.52 -15.49
C LEU A 59 10.75 -9.24 -14.13
N PHE A 60 9.75 -8.36 -14.10
CA PHE A 60 8.97 -8.00 -12.92
C PHE A 60 7.47 -8.24 -13.17
N PRO A 61 7.00 -9.49 -12.98
CA PRO A 61 5.63 -9.91 -13.33
C PRO A 61 4.51 -9.16 -12.60
N VAL A 62 4.80 -8.51 -11.47
CA VAL A 62 3.87 -7.64 -10.72
C VAL A 62 3.18 -6.64 -11.66
N LEU A 63 3.90 -6.12 -12.66
CA LEU A 63 3.37 -5.13 -13.62
C LEU A 63 2.34 -5.69 -14.59
N ARG A 64 2.18 -7.01 -14.71
CA ARG A 64 1.19 -7.62 -15.62
C ARG A 64 -0.24 -7.42 -15.13
N GLU A 65 -0.40 -7.31 -13.82
CA GLU A 65 -1.67 -7.04 -13.15
C GLU A 65 -1.90 -5.55 -12.93
N CYS A 66 -0.92 -4.70 -13.24
CA CYS A 66 -1.04 -3.26 -13.14
C CYS A 66 -1.70 -2.63 -14.37
N TYR A 67 -2.46 -1.58 -14.12
CA TYR A 67 -2.92 -0.60 -15.10
C TYR A 67 -2.72 0.79 -14.50
N TRP A 68 -2.28 1.76 -15.32
CA TRP A 68 -1.95 3.12 -14.88
C TRP A 68 -2.68 4.08 -15.80
N ASP A 69 -3.61 4.82 -15.22
CA ASP A 69 -4.50 5.75 -15.91
C ASP A 69 -5.14 6.69 -14.87
N GLY A 70 -4.36 7.60 -14.31
CA GLY A 70 -4.84 8.48 -13.22
C GLY A 70 -5.02 7.80 -11.85
N PRO A 71 -5.77 8.41 -10.91
CA PRO A 71 -5.95 7.87 -9.55
C PRO A 71 -6.81 6.60 -9.53
N MET A 72 -6.64 5.75 -8.51
CA MET A 72 -7.63 4.68 -8.26
C MET A 72 -8.97 5.30 -7.82
N SER A 73 -10.10 4.64 -8.10
CA SER A 73 -11.43 5.11 -7.68
C SER A 73 -11.62 5.26 -6.16
N THR A 74 -10.75 4.61 -5.38
CA THR A 74 -10.70 4.73 -3.91
C THR A 74 -9.86 5.92 -3.43
N GLU A 75 -9.13 6.59 -4.32
CA GLU A 75 -8.32 7.76 -4.02
C GLU A 75 -9.06 9.05 -4.39
N LEU A 76 -9.02 10.03 -3.49
CA LEU A 76 -9.57 11.35 -3.76
C LEU A 76 -8.49 12.20 -4.45
N ALA A 77 -8.66 12.46 -5.74
CA ALA A 77 -7.87 13.48 -6.43
C ALA A 77 -8.13 14.85 -5.78
N ALA A 78 -7.08 15.62 -5.54
CA ALA A 78 -7.22 16.96 -5.00
C ALA A 78 -8.01 17.85 -5.97
N ALA A 79 -8.89 18.70 -5.43
CA ALA A 79 -9.67 19.63 -6.25
C ALA A 79 -8.74 20.49 -7.11
N ARG A 80 -8.99 20.51 -8.43
CA ARG A 80 -8.22 21.25 -9.47
C ARG A 80 -6.86 20.63 -9.86
N THR A 81 -6.58 19.39 -9.49
CA THR A 81 -5.49 18.62 -10.13
C THR A 81 -5.83 18.34 -11.58
N ILE A 82 -4.85 18.51 -12.48
CA ILE A 82 -4.96 17.97 -13.84
C ILE A 82 -4.68 16.47 -13.75
N ILE A 83 -5.71 15.66 -13.97
CA ILE A 83 -5.57 14.22 -14.10
C ILE A 83 -5.04 13.96 -15.51
N ILE A 84 -3.89 13.30 -15.57
CA ILE A 84 -3.33 12.74 -16.81
C ILE A 84 -3.66 11.25 -16.72
N GLY A 85 -4.29 10.72 -17.77
CA GLY A 85 -5.06 9.49 -17.70
C GLY A 85 -6.55 9.75 -17.40
N ASP A 86 -7.29 8.72 -17.00
CA ASP A 86 -8.76 8.63 -16.96
C ASP A 86 -9.36 8.57 -18.39
N SER A 87 -8.79 7.72 -19.26
CA SER A 87 -9.44 7.44 -20.54
C SER A 87 -10.79 6.78 -20.28
N SER A 88 -11.77 7.01 -21.14
CA SER A 88 -13.12 6.42 -21.02
C SER A 88 -13.16 4.89 -21.22
N ASP A 89 -12.03 4.21 -21.11
CA ASP A 89 -11.92 2.77 -21.21
C ASP A 89 -12.46 2.14 -19.92
N ASP A 90 -13.06 0.95 -20.02
CA ASP A 90 -13.68 0.22 -18.88
C ASP A 90 -12.66 -0.26 -17.81
N LYS A 91 -11.46 0.32 -17.76
CA LYS A 91 -10.35 -0.13 -16.91
C LYS A 91 -9.76 1.04 -16.14
N GLU A 92 -9.83 0.94 -14.81
CA GLU A 92 -9.26 1.92 -13.89
C GLU A 92 -7.84 1.53 -13.48
N THR A 93 -7.06 2.50 -12.99
CA THR A 93 -5.75 2.24 -12.35
C THR A 93 -5.89 1.11 -11.33
N CYS A 94 -4.95 0.17 -11.36
CA CYS A 94 -4.92 -0.92 -10.40
C CYS A 94 -3.51 -1.43 -10.15
N VAL A 95 -3.32 -2.02 -8.97
CA VAL A 95 -2.11 -2.73 -8.56
C VAL A 95 -2.48 -4.15 -8.11
N PRO A 96 -1.58 -5.13 -8.22
CA PRO A 96 -1.85 -6.51 -7.81
C PRO A 96 -2.13 -6.65 -6.32
N GLU A 97 -2.70 -7.80 -5.95
CA GLU A 97 -2.84 -8.20 -4.55
C GLU A 97 -1.48 -8.13 -3.82
N GLY A 98 -1.50 -7.70 -2.57
CA GLY A 98 -0.29 -7.49 -1.77
C GLY A 98 0.41 -6.15 -2.04
N TRP A 99 -0.11 -5.31 -2.92
CA TRP A 99 0.38 -3.95 -3.15
C TRP A 99 -0.67 -2.90 -2.83
N ARG A 100 -0.20 -1.67 -2.64
CA ARG A 100 -0.97 -0.47 -2.39
C ARG A 100 -0.47 0.64 -3.29
N HIS A 101 -1.40 1.41 -3.83
CA HIS A 101 -1.11 2.51 -4.72
C HIS A 101 -1.17 3.85 -3.96
N ILE A 102 -0.36 4.80 -4.42
CA ILE A 102 -0.40 6.21 -4.03
C ILE A 102 -0.32 7.02 -5.34
N TYR A 103 -1.39 7.75 -5.66
CA TYR A 103 -1.37 8.74 -6.72
C TYR A 103 -0.67 10.03 -6.27
N LEU A 104 0.29 10.50 -7.08
CA LEU A 104 1.12 11.68 -6.79
C LEU A 104 0.80 12.86 -7.73
N ASP A 105 -0.40 12.88 -8.30
CA ASP A 105 -0.85 13.86 -9.30
C ASP A 105 -0.08 13.81 -10.64
N PHE A 106 -0.68 14.40 -11.67
CA PHE A 106 -0.07 14.62 -12.98
C PHE A 106 0.58 13.37 -13.62
N GLY A 107 -0.09 12.21 -13.50
CA GLY A 107 0.35 10.94 -14.09
C GLY A 107 1.51 10.24 -13.36
N ASN A 108 1.75 10.58 -12.08
CA ASN A 108 2.78 9.94 -11.27
C ASN A 108 2.16 9.01 -10.24
N HIS A 109 2.72 7.80 -10.13
CA HIS A 109 2.21 6.72 -9.30
C HIS A 109 3.34 6.13 -8.47
N LEU A 110 3.02 5.74 -7.23
CA LEU A 110 3.83 4.84 -6.42
C LEU A 110 3.03 3.58 -6.12
N ALA A 111 3.69 2.45 -6.17
CA ALA A 111 3.19 1.18 -5.68
C ALA A 111 4.11 0.68 -4.56
N VAL A 112 3.51 0.33 -3.44
CA VAL A 112 4.20 -0.08 -2.20
C VAL A 112 3.64 -1.43 -1.78
N LYS A 113 4.52 -2.37 -1.43
CA LYS A 113 4.10 -3.64 -0.81
C LYS A 113 3.29 -3.37 0.47
N LYS A 114 2.17 -4.09 0.66
CA LYS A 114 1.18 -3.82 1.71
C LYS A 114 1.80 -3.84 3.12
N GLU A 115 2.82 -4.67 3.33
CA GLU A 115 3.60 -4.77 4.56
C GLU A 115 4.24 -3.44 4.97
N PHE A 116 4.60 -2.61 3.99
CA PHE A 116 5.38 -1.39 4.21
C PHE A 116 4.58 -0.10 4.00
N TYR A 117 3.35 -0.22 3.52
CA TYR A 117 2.56 0.94 3.08
C TYR A 117 2.45 2.03 4.14
N GLN A 118 2.13 1.66 5.39
CA GLN A 118 1.99 2.63 6.47
C GLN A 118 3.32 3.30 6.83
N ALA A 119 4.41 2.54 6.92
CA ALA A 119 5.74 3.10 7.19
C ALA A 119 6.18 4.07 6.08
N VAL A 120 5.89 3.76 4.81
CA VAL A 120 6.16 4.67 3.68
C VAL A 120 5.31 5.94 3.78
N LYS A 121 4.02 5.83 4.10
CA LYS A 121 3.14 6.98 4.32
C LYS A 121 3.62 7.86 5.47
N GLU A 122 4.13 7.27 6.56
CA GLU A 122 4.71 8.00 7.69
C GLU A 122 5.98 8.76 7.30
N VAL A 123 6.85 8.16 6.47
CA VAL A 123 8.04 8.84 5.94
C VAL A 123 7.66 10.06 5.09
N PHE A 124 6.63 9.93 4.25
CA PHE A 124 6.15 11.04 3.44
C PHE A 124 5.47 12.12 4.29
N GLY A 125 4.75 11.75 5.34
CA GLY A 125 4.15 12.69 6.29
C GLY A 125 3.28 13.75 5.60
N ASP A 126 3.67 15.01 5.74
CA ASP A 126 2.99 16.20 5.21
C ASP A 126 3.57 16.72 3.89
N LYS A 127 4.50 15.98 3.28
CA LYS A 127 5.21 16.41 2.06
C LYS A 127 4.24 16.49 0.89
N SER A 128 4.51 17.45 -0.01
CA SER A 128 3.69 17.62 -1.19
C SER A 128 3.89 16.46 -2.17
N ASN A 129 2.86 16.13 -2.96
CA ASN A 129 2.96 15.14 -4.03
C ASN A 129 4.09 15.44 -5.03
N CYS A 130 4.36 16.73 -5.26
CA CYS A 130 5.51 17.18 -6.06
C CYS A 130 6.83 16.75 -5.42
N ASP A 131 7.05 17.03 -4.14
CA ASP A 131 8.28 16.65 -3.45
C ASP A 131 8.46 15.12 -3.44
N ILE A 132 7.37 14.38 -3.19
CA ILE A 132 7.41 12.92 -3.17
C ILE A 132 7.78 12.39 -4.57
N THR A 133 7.19 12.91 -5.64
CA THR A 133 7.48 12.49 -7.02
C THR A 133 8.98 12.52 -7.34
N PHE A 134 9.70 13.55 -6.88
CA PHE A 134 11.13 13.70 -7.19
C PHE A 134 12.06 13.04 -6.15
N TRP A 135 11.64 12.92 -4.89
CA TRP A 135 12.56 12.65 -3.78
C TRP A 135 12.16 11.46 -2.91
N TRP A 136 11.10 10.71 -3.24
CA TRP A 136 10.63 9.61 -2.38
C TRP A 136 11.72 8.60 -2.00
N ALA A 137 12.60 8.22 -2.93
CA ALA A 137 13.65 7.25 -2.65
C ALA A 137 14.68 7.79 -1.65
N ASP A 138 15.09 9.05 -1.83
CA ASP A 138 16.01 9.74 -0.90
C ASP A 138 15.35 9.96 0.47
N MET A 139 14.03 10.17 0.52
CA MET A 139 13.26 10.24 1.77
C MET A 139 13.29 8.89 2.52
N LEU A 140 13.11 7.77 1.82
CA LEU A 140 13.20 6.43 2.42
C LEU A 140 14.61 6.16 2.97
N ASP A 141 15.65 6.51 2.20
CA ASP A 141 17.04 6.38 2.64
C ASP A 141 17.33 7.25 3.85
N GLY A 142 16.89 8.51 3.84
CA GLY A 142 17.02 9.44 4.97
C GLY A 142 16.28 8.99 6.23
N ALA A 143 15.21 8.21 6.09
CA ALA A 143 14.48 7.60 7.19
C ALA A 143 15.07 6.26 7.67
N TYR A 144 16.19 5.83 7.06
CA TYR A 144 16.82 4.53 7.27
C TYR A 144 15.85 3.36 7.06
N PHE A 145 14.97 3.50 6.08
CA PHE A 145 13.86 2.57 5.84
C PHE A 145 14.35 1.13 5.63
N ALA A 146 15.37 0.93 4.79
CA ALA A 146 15.96 -0.39 4.54
C ALA A 146 16.41 -1.12 5.82
N SER A 147 16.93 -0.38 6.81
CA SER A 147 17.37 -0.97 8.09
C SER A 147 16.22 -1.49 8.96
N LYS A 148 14.99 -1.03 8.71
CA LYS A 148 13.78 -1.36 9.48
C LYS A 148 12.94 -2.45 8.82
N ILE A 149 13.28 -2.89 7.61
CA ILE A 149 12.40 -3.78 6.83
C ILE A 149 12.08 -5.08 7.54
N LEU A 150 13.06 -5.74 8.16
CA LEU A 150 12.82 -7.00 8.86
C LEU A 150 11.81 -6.84 10.01
N GLU A 151 11.98 -5.79 10.82
CA GLU A 151 11.06 -5.47 11.92
C GLU A 151 9.64 -5.15 11.39
N LEU A 152 9.54 -4.40 10.29
CA LEU A 152 8.26 -4.06 9.68
C LEU A 152 7.54 -5.30 9.14
N GLU A 153 8.25 -6.21 8.47
CA GLU A 153 7.68 -7.47 7.96
C GLU A 153 7.20 -8.36 9.10
N GLU A 154 8.02 -8.53 10.15
CA GLU A 154 7.66 -9.32 11.32
C GLU A 154 6.42 -8.76 12.01
N SER A 155 6.41 -7.45 12.28
CA SER A 155 5.27 -6.75 12.89
C SER A 155 3.99 -6.89 12.06
N TYR A 156 4.08 -6.73 10.74
CA TYR A 156 2.95 -6.91 9.84
C TYR A 156 2.40 -8.34 9.90
N HIS A 157 3.26 -9.35 9.84
CA HIS A 157 2.83 -10.75 9.87
C HIS A 157 2.27 -11.17 11.24
N GLU A 158 2.81 -10.65 12.34
CA GLU A 158 2.24 -10.85 13.67
C GLU A 158 0.86 -10.22 13.79
N GLN A 159 0.70 -8.98 13.30
CA GLN A 159 -0.59 -8.30 13.29
C GLN A 159 -1.62 -9.05 12.45
N LYS A 160 -1.23 -9.53 11.26
CA LYS A 160 -2.11 -10.32 10.39
C LYS A 160 -2.58 -11.60 11.08
N LYS A 161 -1.71 -12.31 11.78
CA LYS A 161 -2.08 -13.50 12.57
C LYS A 161 -3.07 -13.16 13.69
N LYS A 162 -2.85 -12.06 14.42
CA LYS A 162 -3.77 -11.59 15.47
C LYS A 162 -5.14 -11.24 14.90
N ASP A 163 -5.17 -10.55 13.76
CA ASP A 163 -6.41 -10.20 13.07
C ASP A 163 -7.16 -11.45 12.57
N GLU A 164 -6.47 -12.46 12.03
CA GLU A 164 -7.08 -13.72 11.61
C GLU A 164 -7.73 -14.48 12.78
N VAL A 165 -7.07 -14.50 13.94
CA VAL A 165 -7.63 -15.09 15.17
C VAL A 165 -8.86 -14.31 15.60
N LEU A 166 -8.77 -12.98 15.67
CA LEU A 166 -9.88 -12.13 16.08
C LEU A 166 -11.09 -12.25 15.14
N ALA A 167 -10.87 -12.28 13.82
CA ALA A 167 -11.93 -12.45 12.83
C ALA A 167 -12.71 -13.75 13.02
N LYS A 168 -11.99 -14.87 13.23
CA LYS A 168 -12.61 -16.18 13.52
C LYS A 168 -13.42 -16.14 14.81
N THR A 169 -12.85 -15.57 15.88
CA THR A 169 -13.54 -15.44 17.16
C THR A 169 -14.79 -14.59 17.04
N ILE A 170 -14.74 -13.42 16.38
CA ILE A 170 -15.92 -12.57 16.17
C ILE A 170 -17.00 -13.32 15.37
N ALA A 171 -16.63 -14.05 14.32
CA ALA A 171 -17.57 -14.83 13.51
C ALA A 171 -18.25 -15.96 14.32
N GLU A 172 -17.57 -16.54 15.31
CA GLU A 172 -18.17 -17.49 16.26
C GLU A 172 -19.08 -16.80 17.27
N LEU A 173 -18.66 -15.67 17.84
CA LEU A 173 -19.45 -14.89 18.79
C LEU A 173 -20.74 -14.36 18.17
N GLN A 174 -20.73 -13.98 16.90
CA GLN A 174 -21.93 -13.58 16.15
C GLN A 174 -22.98 -14.70 16.01
N LYS A 175 -22.65 -15.96 16.33
CA LYS A 175 -23.60 -17.07 16.39
C LYS A 175 -24.13 -17.32 17.80
N ASN A 176 -23.55 -16.68 18.82
CA ASN A 176 -23.94 -16.84 20.22
C ASN A 176 -25.03 -15.82 20.61
N SER A 177 -26.23 -16.31 20.93
CA SER A 177 -27.39 -15.48 21.29
C SER A 177 -27.20 -14.68 22.57
N GLU A 178 -26.44 -15.20 23.54
CA GLU A 178 -26.15 -14.51 24.79
C GLU A 178 -25.19 -13.35 24.58
N TYR A 179 -24.14 -13.55 23.78
CA TYR A 179 -23.22 -12.49 23.36
C TYR A 179 -23.99 -11.34 22.68
N ILE A 180 -24.83 -11.66 21.68
CA ILE A 180 -25.63 -10.65 20.97
C ILE A 180 -26.55 -9.88 21.92
N ARG A 181 -27.18 -10.58 22.88
CA ARG A 181 -28.04 -9.94 23.89
C ARG A 181 -27.25 -8.96 24.75
N LYS A 182 -26.09 -9.37 25.28
CA LYS A 182 -25.25 -8.53 26.13
C LYS A 182 -24.66 -7.33 25.40
N VAL A 183 -24.23 -7.50 24.14
CA VAL A 183 -23.78 -6.38 23.30
C VAL A 183 -24.92 -5.36 23.09
N LYS A 184 -26.16 -5.82 22.86
CA LYS A 184 -27.32 -4.93 22.73
C LYS A 184 -27.62 -4.18 24.03
N GLU A 185 -27.51 -4.84 25.18
CA GLU A 185 -27.71 -4.22 26.50
C GLU A 185 -26.60 -3.20 26.84
N ALA A 186 -25.39 -3.43 26.35
CA ALA A 186 -24.25 -2.53 26.48
C ALA A 186 -24.22 -1.40 25.43
N SER A 187 -25.15 -1.40 24.46
CA SER A 187 -25.16 -0.45 23.34
C SER A 187 -25.12 1.00 23.81
N GLY A 188 -24.24 1.79 23.18
CA GLY A 188 -24.00 3.19 23.55
C GLY A 188 -23.00 3.39 24.68
N ASN A 189 -22.49 2.31 25.29
CA ASN A 189 -21.38 2.35 26.24
C ASN A 189 -20.21 1.49 25.73
N LEU A 190 -19.20 2.15 25.17
CA LEU A 190 -18.07 1.49 24.53
C LEU A 190 -17.29 0.59 25.50
N ASP A 191 -17.04 1.05 26.73
CA ASP A 191 -16.30 0.27 27.73
C ASP A 191 -17.02 -1.05 28.04
N LYS A 192 -18.34 -0.98 28.28
CA LYS A 192 -19.15 -2.19 28.50
C LYS A 192 -19.18 -3.11 27.28
N MET A 193 -19.17 -2.57 26.06
CA MET A 193 -19.11 -3.39 24.85
C MET A 193 -17.77 -4.13 24.75
N MET A 194 -16.66 -3.48 25.15
CA MET A 194 -15.35 -4.12 25.20
C MET A 194 -15.26 -5.17 26.31
N ASP A 195 -15.84 -4.92 27.49
CA ASP A 195 -15.94 -5.90 28.58
C ASP A 195 -16.68 -7.16 28.13
N VAL A 196 -17.79 -7.00 27.39
CA VAL A 196 -18.54 -8.13 26.81
C VAL A 196 -17.72 -8.87 25.76
N LEU A 197 -16.96 -8.17 24.93
CA LEU A 197 -16.06 -8.82 23.98
C LEU A 197 -14.99 -9.63 24.73
N GLU A 198 -14.33 -9.05 25.74
CA GLU A 198 -13.30 -9.74 26.53
C GLU A 198 -13.88 -10.95 27.27
N GLU A 199 -15.06 -10.82 27.89
CA GLU A 199 -15.75 -11.91 28.59
C GLU A 199 -15.96 -13.13 27.68
N PHE A 200 -16.39 -12.91 26.44
CA PHE A 200 -16.77 -13.99 25.52
C PHE A 200 -15.63 -14.48 24.63
N SER A 201 -14.66 -13.63 24.31
CA SER A 201 -13.51 -13.98 23.45
C SER A 201 -12.26 -14.38 24.23
N GLY A 202 -12.14 -13.95 25.49
CA GLY A 202 -10.87 -13.98 26.24
C GLY A 202 -9.80 -13.01 25.71
N ILE A 203 -10.14 -12.17 24.73
CA ILE A 203 -9.23 -11.23 24.09
C ILE A 203 -9.48 -9.85 24.66
N ARG A 204 -8.52 -9.35 25.43
CA ARG A 204 -8.51 -7.98 25.93
C ARG A 204 -8.04 -7.03 24.83
N MET A 205 -8.86 -6.06 24.48
CA MET A 205 -8.48 -4.97 23.57
C MET A 205 -9.30 -3.72 23.85
N SER A 206 -8.79 -2.58 23.38
CA SER A 206 -9.46 -1.30 23.39
C SER A 206 -10.40 -1.13 22.20
N TRP A 207 -11.33 -0.18 22.32
CA TRP A 207 -12.18 0.21 21.19
C TRP A 207 -11.37 0.70 19.98
N LEU A 208 -10.23 1.37 20.22
CA LEU A 208 -9.36 1.83 19.14
C LEU A 208 -8.76 0.66 18.35
N GLU A 209 -8.28 -0.37 19.03
CA GLU A 209 -7.74 -1.58 18.40
C GLU A 209 -8.82 -2.33 17.60
N LEU A 210 -10.04 -2.46 18.15
CA LEU A 210 -11.16 -3.07 17.44
C LEU A 210 -11.57 -2.26 16.20
N LYS A 211 -11.55 -0.93 16.30
CA LYS A 211 -11.82 -0.04 15.15
C LYS A 211 -10.74 -0.17 14.08
N GLN A 212 -9.47 -0.21 14.47
CA GLN A 212 -8.35 -0.42 13.55
C GLN A 212 -8.41 -1.80 12.90
N PHE A 213 -8.80 -2.84 13.63
CA PHE A 213 -9.09 -4.16 13.05
C PHE A 213 -10.18 -4.06 11.98
N GLY A 214 -11.28 -3.36 12.25
CA GLY A 214 -12.35 -3.13 11.27
C GLY A 214 -11.86 -2.44 9.99
N PHE A 215 -11.00 -1.43 10.11
CA PHE A 215 -10.37 -0.80 8.94
C PHE A 215 -9.48 -1.77 8.16
N ARG A 216 -8.65 -2.56 8.85
CA ARG A 216 -7.77 -3.55 8.20
C ARG A 216 -8.56 -4.66 7.50
N GLN A 217 -9.72 -5.05 8.04
CA GLN A 217 -10.62 -6.01 7.39
C GLN A 217 -11.28 -5.44 6.14
N ALA A 218 -11.81 -4.21 6.20
CA ALA A 218 -12.39 -3.55 5.04
C ALA A 218 -11.37 -3.27 3.93
N GLU A 219 -10.08 -3.25 4.25
CA GLU A 219 -8.97 -3.15 3.31
C GLU A 219 -8.46 -4.52 2.78
N MET A 220 -9.01 -5.64 3.27
CA MET A 220 -8.70 -7.01 2.82
C MET A 220 -9.77 -7.58 1.87
N ASP A 221 -10.97 -7.01 1.88
CA ASP A 221 -12.08 -7.28 0.94
C ASP A 221 -12.00 -6.36 -0.29
#